data_AF-A0A8W8NT62-F1
#
_entry.id   AF-A0A8W8NT62-F1
#
_cell.length_a   1.000
_cell.length_b   1.000
_cell.length_c   1.000
_cell.angle_alpha   90.00
_cell.angle_beta   90.00
_cell.angle_gamma   90.00
#
_symmetry.space_group_name_H-M   'P 1'
#
loop_
_entity.id
_entity.type
_entity.pdbx_description
1 polymer ?
#
loop_
_entity_poly.entity_id
_entity_poly.type
_entity_poly.pdbx_seq_one_letter_code
_entity_poly.pdbx_strand_id
1 'polypeptide(L)'
;ETLDKCFENVCELDLIFHVDKVHNILSELVMGGMVLETNMSEILTRIEEQSKLEKSEAGIIAAPARAVSAVKDMNLPQKIKDMKLPDLPNILKS
;
A
#
# COMPACT_ATOMS: atom_id res chain seq x y z
N GLU A 1 27.73 10.38 -2.87
CA GLU A 1 27.67 9.54 -4.08
C GLU A 1 26.35 8.81 -4.28
N THR A 2 25.83 8.07 -3.28
CA THR A 2 24.54 7.36 -3.43
C THR A 2 23.37 8.27 -3.82
N LEU A 3 23.20 9.40 -3.10
CA LEU A 3 22.20 10.41 -3.43
C LEU A 3 22.41 10.99 -4.83
N ASP A 4 23.66 11.26 -5.19
CA ASP A 4 24.04 11.81 -6.49
C ASP A 4 23.64 10.89 -7.65
N LYS A 5 23.80 9.57 -7.48
CA LYS A 5 23.30 8.58 -8.46
C LYS A 5 21.78 8.46 -8.48
N CYS A 6 21.12 8.59 -7.33
CA CYS A 6 19.66 8.48 -7.23
C CYS A 6 18.92 9.68 -7.85
N PHE A 7 19.58 10.84 -7.95
CA PHE A 7 19.02 12.10 -8.46
C PHE A 7 19.68 12.59 -9.76
N GLU A 8 20.62 11.84 -10.34
CA GLU A 8 21.32 12.21 -11.58
C GLU A 8 21.94 13.61 -11.53
N ASN A 9 22.87 13.82 -10.59
CA ASN A 9 23.44 15.12 -10.17
C ASN A 9 22.54 15.85 -9.18
N VAL A 10 22.63 15.44 -7.91
CA VAL A 10 21.77 15.98 -6.84
C VAL A 10 22.05 17.47 -6.59
N CYS A 11 21.00 18.26 -6.41
CA CYS A 11 21.09 19.66 -5.98
C CYS A 11 20.35 19.92 -4.67
N GLU A 12 20.53 21.11 -4.08
CA GLU A 12 19.87 21.49 -2.83
C GLU A 12 18.34 21.49 -2.92
N LEU A 13 17.78 21.79 -4.09
CA LEU A 13 16.34 21.78 -4.30
C LEU A 13 15.78 20.36 -4.24
N ASP A 14 16.53 19.34 -4.67
CA ASP A 14 16.10 17.94 -4.55
C ASP A 14 15.97 17.52 -3.09
N LEU A 15 16.88 17.99 -2.24
CA LEU A 15 16.82 17.72 -0.79
C LEU A 15 15.62 18.38 -0.13
N ILE A 16 15.15 19.51 -0.65
CA ILE A 16 14.02 20.28 -0.11
C ILE A 16 12.68 19.75 -0.65
N PHE A 17 12.59 19.44 -1.95
CA PHE A 17 11.33 19.05 -2.60
C PHE A 17 11.07 17.55 -2.62
N HIS A 18 12.10 16.72 -2.44
CA HIS A 18 11.99 15.26 -2.45
C HIS A 18 12.46 14.64 -1.12
N VAL A 19 12.04 15.24 0.00
CA VAL A 19 12.48 14.84 1.35
C VAL A 19 12.17 13.36 1.63
N ASP A 20 11.02 12.87 1.15
CA ASP A 20 10.59 11.49 1.37
C ASP A 20 11.56 10.50 0.71
N LYS A 21 11.93 10.77 -0.55
CA LYS A 21 12.90 9.95 -1.29
C LYS A 21 14.28 10.00 -0.63
N VAL A 22 14.72 11.18 -0.16
CA VAL A 22 15.99 11.33 0.57
C VAL A 22 15.96 10.56 1.89
N HIS A 23 14.88 10.63 2.65
CA HIS A 23 14.70 9.89 3.89
C HIS A 23 14.74 8.37 3.67
N ASN A 24 14.10 7.87 2.61
CA ASN A 24 14.17 6.46 2.25
C ASN A 24 15.61 6.02 1.94
N ILE A 25 16.34 6.80 1.13
CA ILE A 25 17.75 6.53 0.82
C ILE A 25 18.63 6.54 2.08
N LEU A 26 18.43 7.53 2.96
CA LEU A 26 19.19 7.66 4.21
C LEU A 26 18.90 6.52 5.18
N SER A 27 17.67 6.03 5.22
CA SER A 27 17.27 4.90 6.08
C SER A 27 17.94 3.59 5.68
N GLU A 28 18.29 3.41 4.40
CA GLU A 28 19.09 2.27 3.93
C GLU A 28 20.59 2.43 4.27
N LEU A 29 21.08 3.67 4.36
CA LEU A 29 22.48 3.96 4.66
C LEU A 29 22.79 3.86 6.16
N VAL A 30 21.97 4.52 6.99
CA VAL A 30 22.21 4.71 8.43
C VAL A 30 20.90 4.71 9.21
N MET A 31 20.92 4.06 10.37
CA MET A 31 19.83 4.14 11.34
C MET A 31 20.40 4.17 12.76
N GLY A 32 19.86 5.05 13.62
CA GLY A 32 20.29 5.14 15.02
C GLY A 32 21.79 5.47 15.20
N GLY A 33 22.42 6.10 14.20
CA GLY A 33 23.86 6.39 14.19
C GLY A 33 24.74 5.22 13.77
N MET A 34 24.16 4.08 13.39
CA MET A 34 24.88 2.91 12.86
C MET A 34 24.78 2.88 11.33
N VAL A 35 25.88 2.53 10.67
CA VAL A 35 25.89 2.27 9.22
C VAL A 35 25.25 0.91 8.96
N LEU A 36 24.25 0.88 8.09
CA LEU A 36 23.53 -0.33 7.71
C LEU A 36 24.09 -0.91 6.42
N GLU A 37 24.17 -0.08 5.38
CA GLU A 37 24.63 -0.48 4.07
C GLU A 37 25.64 0.52 3.51
N THR A 38 26.66 0.00 2.84
CA THR A 38 27.69 0.80 2.15
C THR A 38 27.77 0.48 0.68
N ASN A 39 27.25 -0.68 0.26
CA ASN A 39 27.20 -1.06 -1.13
C ASN A 39 26.07 -0.30 -1.84
N MET A 40 26.46 0.65 -2.67
CA MET A 40 25.52 1.47 -3.44
C MET A 40 24.60 0.66 -4.36
N SER A 41 25.05 -0.47 -4.91
CA SER A 41 24.18 -1.33 -5.73
C SER A 41 23.07 -1.95 -4.89
N GLU A 42 23.38 -2.42 -3.69
CA GLU A 42 22.38 -3.01 -2.78
C GLU A 42 21.38 -1.96 -2.32
N ILE A 43 21.85 -0.75 -2.01
CA ILE A 43 20.99 0.38 -1.61
C ILE A 43 19.99 0.69 -2.72
N LEU A 44 20.47 0.81 -3.97
CA LEU A 44 19.60 1.09 -5.12
C LEU A 44 18.55 -0.01 -5.34
N THR A 45 18.94 -1.27 -5.21
CA THR A 45 18.01 -2.41 -5.31
C THR A 45 16.94 -2.33 -4.23
N ARG A 46 17.29 -2.11 -2.96
CA ARG A 46 16.32 -2.02 -1.86
C ARG A 46 15.35 -0.84 -2.02
N ILE A 47 15.83 0.31 -2.47
CA ILE A 47 14.97 1.48 -2.75
C ILE A 47 13.95 1.15 -3.87
N GLU A 48 14.39 0.45 -4.92
CA GLU A 48 13.49 0.07 -6.02
C GLU A 48 12.42 -0.94 -5.55
N GLU A 49 12.82 -1.92 -4.74
CA GLU A 49 11.90 -2.88 -4.12
C GLU A 49 10.87 -2.18 -3.23
N GLN A 50 11.32 -1.25 -2.38
CA GLN A 50 10.43 -0.45 -1.53
C GLN A 50 9.42 0.37 -2.36
N SER A 51 9.87 1.03 -3.44
CA SER A 51 8.97 1.77 -4.33
C SER A 51 7.93 0.88 -5.03
N LYS A 52 8.29 -0.37 -5.36
CA LYS A 52 7.34 -1.35 -5.92
C LYS A 52 6.30 -1.75 -4.88
N LEU A 53 6.71 -1.97 -3.63
CA LEU A 53 5.82 -2.34 -2.53
C LEU A 53 4.82 -1.21 -2.22
N GLU A 54 5.28 0.04 -2.07
CA GLU A 54 4.42 1.20 -1.82
C GLU A 54 3.31 1.34 -2.89
N LYS A 55 3.67 1.17 -4.17
CA LYS A 55 2.70 1.20 -5.28
C LYS A 55 1.67 0.08 -5.20
N SER A 56 2.09 -1.11 -4.75
CA SER A 56 1.19 -2.25 -4.58
C SER A 56 0.26 -2.09 -3.39
N GLU A 57 0.73 -1.53 -2.27
CA GLU A 57 -0.07 -1.24 -1.08
C GLU A 57 -1.16 -0.20 -1.36
N ALA A 58 -0.88 0.81 -2.19
CA ALA A 58 -1.90 1.77 -2.64
C ALA A 58 -3.11 1.07 -3.32
N GLY A 59 -2.86 -0.04 -4.03
CA GLY A 59 -3.91 -0.86 -4.63
C GLY A 59 -4.77 -1.61 -3.59
N ILE A 60 -4.17 -2.05 -2.49
CA ILE A 60 -4.84 -2.76 -1.39
C ILE A 60 -5.71 -1.80 -0.58
N ILE A 61 -5.22 -0.59 -0.29
CA ILE A 61 -6.00 0.44 0.43
C ILE A 61 -7.23 0.86 -0.39
N ALA A 62 -7.13 0.88 -1.72
CA ALA A 62 -8.25 1.16 -2.60
C ALA A 62 -9.21 -0.06 -2.76
N ALA A 63 -8.83 -1.26 -2.34
CA ALA A 63 -9.59 -2.48 -2.59
C ALA A 63 -10.97 -2.49 -1.90
N PRO A 64 -11.14 -2.09 -0.62
CA PRO A 64 -12.46 -2.01 0.00
C PRO A 64 -13.39 -1.01 -0.71
N ALA A 65 -12.88 0.16 -1.10
CA ALA A 65 -13.67 1.18 -1.82
C ALA A 65 -14.12 0.66 -3.20
N ARG A 66 -13.24 -0.04 -3.92
CA ARG A 66 -13.56 -0.69 -5.21
C ARG A 66 -14.57 -1.82 -5.04
N ALA A 67 -14.43 -2.65 -4.01
CA ALA A 67 -15.37 -3.72 -3.71
C ALA A 67 -16.77 -3.18 -3.37
N VAL A 68 -16.85 -2.12 -2.54
CA VAL A 68 -18.12 -1.47 -2.18
C VAL A 68 -18.80 -0.84 -3.40
N SER A 69 -18.03 -0.21 -4.30
CA SER A 69 -18.59 0.33 -5.55
C SER A 69 -19.15 -0.79 -6.44
N ALA A 70 -18.42 -1.90 -6.61
CA ALA A 70 -18.84 -3.02 -7.43
C ALA A 70 -20.11 -3.72 -6.92
N VAL A 71 -20.30 -3.82 -5.59
CA VAL A 71 -21.52 -4.41 -5.03
C VAL A 71 -22.73 -3.47 -5.08
N LYS A 72 -22.53 -2.15 -5.21
CA LYS A 72 -23.63 -1.17 -5.34
C LYS A 72 -24.34 -1.29 -6.69
N ASP A 73 -23.61 -1.66 -7.74
CA ASP A 73 -24.16 -1.90 -9.08
C ASP A 73 -24.95 -3.23 -9.15
N MET A 74 -24.72 -4.12 -8.19
CA MET A 74 -25.58 -5.28 -7.99
C MET A 74 -26.79 -4.85 -7.15
N ASN A 75 -28.00 -4.97 -7.71
CA ASN A 75 -29.28 -4.67 -7.04
C ASN A 75 -29.60 -5.65 -5.88
N LEU A 76 -28.69 -5.75 -4.92
CA LEU A 76 -28.70 -6.65 -3.78
C LEU A 76 -29.88 -6.41 -2.81
N PRO A 77 -30.36 -5.17 -2.58
CA PRO A 77 -31.47 -4.94 -1.65
C PRO A 77 -32.78 -5.61 -2.07
N GLN A 78 -33.02 -5.78 -3.38
CA GLN A 78 -34.19 -6.49 -3.90
C GLN A 78 -34.02 -8.00 -3.74
N LYS A 79 -32.83 -8.53 -4.05
CA LYS A 79 -32.54 -9.97 -4.03
C LYS A 79 -32.61 -10.61 -2.63
N ILE A 80 -32.35 -9.83 -1.58
CA ILE A 80 -32.46 -10.30 -0.19
C ILE A 80 -33.93 -10.36 0.27
N LYS A 81 -34.81 -9.50 -0.26
CA LYS A 81 -36.25 -9.52 0.07
C LYS A 81 -36.97 -10.76 -0.47
N ASP A 82 -36.48 -11.31 -1.59
CA ASP A 82 -37.05 -12.49 -2.23
C ASP A 82 -36.56 -13.82 -1.62
N MET A 83 -35.57 -13.79 -0.71
CA MET A 83 -35.18 -14.96 0.09
C MET A 83 -36.19 -15.18 1.22
N LYS A 84 -37.34 -15.76 0.87
CA LYS A 84 -38.34 -16.20 1.84
C LYS A 84 -37.71 -17.24 2.78
N LEU A 85 -37.61 -16.91 4.07
CA LEU A 85 -37.32 -17.88 5.12
C LEU A 85 -38.44 -18.94 5.11
N PRO A 86 -38.14 -20.24 5.13
CA PRO A 86 -39.19 -21.25 5.28
C PRO A 86 -39.90 -21.04 6.61
N ASP A 87 -41.22 -20.83 6.56
CA ASP A 87 -42.08 -20.80 7.74
C ASP A 87 -41.91 -22.13 8.48
N LEU A 88 -41.41 -22.08 9.71
CA LEU A 88 -41.16 -23.25 10.54
C LEU A 88 -42.45 -23.59 11.30
N PRO A 89 -43.23 -24.61 10.90
CA PRO A 89 -44.47 -24.95 11.59
C PRO A 89 -44.12 -25.85 12.79
N ASN A 90 -44.61 -25.48 13.97
CA ASN A 90 -44.92 -26.38 15.09
C ASN A 90 -43.80 -27.12 15.85
N ILE A 91 -42.51 -26.76 15.77
CA ILE A 91 -41.48 -27.48 16.56
C ILE A 91 -41.58 -27.26 18.10
N LEU A 92 -42.42 -26.32 18.56
CA LEU A 92 -42.59 -26.02 19.99
C LEU A 92 -43.93 -26.48 20.59
N LYS A 93 -44.69 -27.36 19.93
CA LYS A 93 -45.82 -28.05 20.56
C LYS A 93 -45.41 -29.45 21.01
N SER A 94 -44.77 -29.56 22.18
CA SER A 94 -44.80 -30.76 23.04
C SER A 94 -44.52 -30.39 24.48
#